data_AF-A0A383WHC2-F1
#
_entry.id   AF-A0A383WHC2-F1
#
_cell.length_a   1.000
_cell.length_b   1.000
_cell.length_c   1.000
_cell.angle_alpha   90.00
_cell.angle_beta   90.00
_cell.angle_gamma   90.00
#
_symmetry.space_group_name_H-M   'P 1'
#
loop_
_entity.id
_entity.type
_entity.pdbx_description
1 polymer ?
#
loop_
_entity_poly.entity_id
_entity_poly.type
_entity_poly.pdbx_seq_one_letter_code
_entity_poly.pdbx_strand_id
1 'polypeptide(L)'
;MADLQGCLQAMAASLPLLQADQAVQAACSTKDHAQVLAMWQRLLVHPATTLAAASSLRGRLLGMLSLLVDAVQSGKASGLGVSHTAAATAALRLLEFNPNISRLLQRLFRHIQCPLATLVSAQQQQQDEAAAEAQELLALAALRALQLNPRLGLTWRGALWFRLLNHTRPLVRWVAVRGIALLLGLSDALQQRLMQQQLSEEQLVAAQMR
;
A
#
# COMPACT_ATOMS: atom_id res chain seq x y z
N MET A 1 0.09 1.98 29.14
CA MET A 1 1.29 2.79 28.78
C MET A 1 2.46 1.91 28.31
N ALA A 2 2.64 0.71 28.87
CA ALA A 2 3.67 -0.26 28.43
C ALA A 2 3.42 -0.85 27.02
N ASP A 3 2.18 -0.83 26.51
CA ASP A 3 1.81 -1.65 25.36
C ASP A 3 2.44 -1.23 24.02
N LEU A 4 2.65 0.08 23.75
CA LEU A 4 3.21 0.50 22.45
C LEU A 4 4.70 0.18 22.32
N GLN A 5 5.47 0.42 23.39
CA GLN A 5 6.87 0.03 23.45
C GLN A 5 7.00 -1.49 23.46
N GLY A 6 6.14 -2.20 24.21
CA GLY A 6 6.10 -3.66 24.20
C GLY A 6 5.79 -4.25 22.82
N CYS A 7 4.84 -3.65 22.08
CA CYS A 7 4.54 -4.06 20.71
C CYS A 7 5.72 -3.80 19.75
N LEU A 8 6.45 -2.69 19.92
CA LEU A 8 7.64 -2.41 19.10
C LEU A 8 8.78 -3.38 19.40
N GLN A 9 9.01 -3.69 20.66
CA GLN A 9 10.03 -4.66 21.07
C GLN A 9 9.69 -6.07 20.58
N ALA A 10 8.42 -6.49 20.69
CA ALA A 10 7.96 -7.79 20.19
C ALA A 10 8.05 -7.89 18.65
N MET A 11 7.78 -6.78 17.94
CA MET A 11 7.87 -6.74 16.49
C MET A 11 9.33 -6.66 16.01
N ALA A 12 10.18 -5.87 16.69
CA ALA A 12 11.62 -5.84 16.44
C ALA A 12 12.24 -7.22 16.70
N ALA A 13 11.83 -7.93 17.75
CA ALA A 13 12.29 -9.29 18.02
C ALA A 13 11.92 -10.30 16.90
N SER A 14 10.80 -10.09 16.21
CA SER A 14 10.27 -11.02 15.19
C SER A 14 10.65 -10.67 13.75
N LEU A 15 11.22 -9.49 13.48
CA LEU A 15 11.61 -9.05 12.14
C LEU A 15 13.09 -8.60 12.10
N PRO A 16 13.99 -9.36 11.47
CA PRO A 16 15.42 -9.04 11.44
C PRO A 16 15.72 -7.70 10.76
N LEU A 17 14.90 -7.29 9.77
CA LEU A 17 15.01 -6.00 9.10
C LEU A 17 14.78 -4.80 10.04
N LEU A 18 13.93 -4.97 11.07
CA LEU A 18 13.64 -3.92 12.04
C LEU A 18 14.72 -3.81 13.13
N GLN A 19 15.40 -4.92 13.44
CA GLN A 19 16.53 -4.89 14.39
C GLN A 19 17.71 -4.10 13.84
N ALA A 20 17.87 -4.07 12.52
CA ALA A 20 18.89 -3.27 11.84
C ALA A 20 18.58 -1.76 11.83
N ASP A 21 17.33 -1.35 12.10
CA ASP A 21 16.93 0.05 12.11
C ASP A 21 17.24 0.70 13.47
N GLN A 22 18.28 1.53 13.50
CA GLN A 22 18.72 2.28 14.68
C GLN A 22 17.62 3.18 15.25
N ALA A 23 16.67 3.65 14.41
CA ALA A 23 15.54 4.44 14.88
C ALA A 23 14.54 3.60 15.70
N VAL A 24 14.42 2.31 15.40
CA VAL A 24 13.58 1.36 16.14
C VAL A 24 14.17 1.07 17.52
N GLN A 25 15.49 0.86 17.59
CA GLN A 25 16.17 0.66 18.87
C GLN A 25 16.13 1.93 19.75
N ALA A 26 16.31 3.12 19.15
CA ALA A 26 16.19 4.39 19.85
C ALA A 26 14.77 4.59 20.41
N ALA A 27 13.73 4.39 19.60
CA ALA A 27 12.35 4.59 20.05
C ALA A 27 11.85 3.54 21.07
N CYS A 28 12.42 2.32 21.05
CA CYS A 28 12.17 1.30 22.09
C CYS A 28 12.72 1.71 23.46
N SER A 29 13.68 2.65 23.52
CA SER A 29 14.30 3.13 24.75
C SER A 29 13.82 4.53 25.18
N THR A 30 13.22 5.31 24.28
CA THR A 30 12.73 6.66 24.59
C THR A 30 11.32 6.64 25.19
N LYS A 31 11.08 7.51 26.18
CA LYS A 31 9.75 7.77 26.77
C LYS A 31 8.93 8.79 25.96
N ASP A 32 9.46 9.31 24.86
CA ASP A 32 8.81 10.34 24.05
C ASP A 32 7.72 9.72 23.15
N HIS A 33 6.46 9.98 23.50
CA HIS A 33 5.30 9.49 22.78
C HIS A 33 5.23 9.99 21.33
N ALA A 34 5.70 11.20 21.03
CA ALA A 34 5.67 11.74 19.68
C ALA A 34 6.61 10.96 18.76
N GLN A 35 7.80 10.59 19.26
CA GLN A 35 8.77 9.77 18.53
C GLN A 35 8.27 8.35 18.30
N VAL A 36 7.66 7.73 19.31
CA VAL A 36 7.07 6.38 19.20
C VAL A 36 5.94 6.36 18.16
N LEU A 37 5.07 7.37 18.14
CA LEU A 37 4.00 7.50 17.15
C LEU A 37 4.55 7.74 15.74
N ALA A 38 5.53 8.64 15.59
CA ALA A 38 6.18 8.92 14.31
C ALA A 38 6.86 7.66 13.74
N MET A 39 7.47 6.84 14.58
CA MET A 39 8.06 5.58 14.15
C MET A 39 6.99 4.57 13.73
N TRP A 40 5.93 4.37 14.52
CA TRP A 40 4.84 3.48 14.11
C TRP A 40 4.21 3.92 12.78
N GLN A 41 4.12 5.22 12.52
CA GLN A 41 3.69 5.74 11.22
C GLN A 41 4.65 5.33 10.11
N ARG A 42 5.97 5.45 10.31
CA ARG A 42 6.98 4.99 9.35
C ARG A 42 6.89 3.49 9.09
N LEU A 43 6.72 2.70 10.15
CA LEU A 43 6.61 1.24 10.06
C LEU A 43 5.30 0.78 9.39
N LEU A 44 4.19 1.46 9.66
CA LEU A 44 2.93 1.19 8.97
C LEU A 44 3.04 1.52 7.48
N VAL A 45 3.80 2.56 7.12
CA VAL A 45 3.97 3.02 5.74
C VAL A 45 4.91 2.10 4.94
N HIS A 46 5.85 1.43 5.60
CA HIS A 46 6.85 0.60 4.91
C HIS A 46 6.28 -0.77 4.50
N PRO A 47 6.28 -1.14 3.20
CA PRO A 47 5.58 -2.33 2.71
C PRO A 47 6.01 -3.64 3.38
N ALA A 48 7.30 -3.82 3.67
CA ALA A 48 7.78 -5.06 4.32
C ALA A 48 7.21 -5.26 5.74
N THR A 49 6.82 -4.18 6.41
CA THR A 49 6.50 -4.19 7.84
C THR A 49 5.07 -3.74 8.13
N THR A 50 4.34 -3.18 7.15
CA THR A 50 2.94 -2.73 7.29
C THR A 50 2.05 -3.78 7.95
N LEU A 51 2.08 -5.04 7.48
CA LEU A 51 1.16 -6.06 7.98
C LEU A 51 1.51 -6.49 9.41
N ALA A 52 2.79 -6.64 9.73
CA ALA A 52 3.26 -6.97 11.08
C ALA A 52 3.01 -5.81 12.07
N ALA A 53 3.16 -4.58 11.59
CA ALA A 53 2.84 -3.41 12.38
C ALA A 53 1.33 -3.31 12.64
N ALA A 54 0.52 -3.60 11.63
CA ALA A 54 -0.93 -3.61 11.74
C ALA A 54 -1.45 -4.67 12.73
N SER A 55 -0.89 -5.88 12.68
CA SER A 55 -1.26 -6.96 13.60
C SER A 55 -0.91 -6.61 15.05
N SER A 56 0.27 -6.04 15.28
CA SER A 56 0.72 -5.58 16.59
C SER A 56 -0.12 -4.41 17.14
N LEU A 57 -0.72 -3.62 16.25
CA LEU A 57 -1.53 -2.45 16.57
C LEU A 57 -3.04 -2.69 16.45
N ARG A 58 -3.54 -3.94 16.45
CA ARG A 58 -4.95 -4.24 16.12
C ARG A 58 -5.98 -3.38 16.87
N GLY A 59 -5.76 -3.07 18.15
CA GLY A 59 -6.64 -2.21 18.96
C GLY A 59 -6.42 -0.69 18.78
N ARG A 60 -5.33 -0.27 18.12
CA ARG A 60 -4.92 1.14 17.94
C ARG A 60 -4.81 1.55 16.46
N LEU A 61 -5.07 0.62 15.55
CA LEU A 61 -4.88 0.77 14.12
C LEU A 61 -5.66 1.96 13.55
N LEU A 62 -6.91 2.14 14.00
CA LEU A 62 -7.76 3.26 13.58
C LEU A 62 -7.17 4.61 13.99
N GLY A 63 -6.64 4.72 15.21
CA GLY A 63 -5.97 5.92 15.69
C GLY A 63 -4.72 6.22 14.87
N MET A 64 -3.89 5.19 14.62
CA MET A 64 -2.69 5.35 13.79
C MET A 64 -2.99 5.75 12.36
N LEU A 65 -4.04 5.16 11.75
CA LEU A 65 -4.50 5.53 10.42
C LEU A 65 -5.06 6.95 10.39
N SER A 66 -5.80 7.38 11.41
CA SER A 66 -6.26 8.77 11.53
C SER A 66 -5.09 9.74 11.58
N LEU A 67 -4.08 9.45 12.40
CA LEU A 67 -2.89 10.30 12.48
C LEU A 67 -2.11 10.35 11.16
N LEU A 68 -2.05 9.25 10.41
CA LEU A 68 -1.47 9.22 9.07
C LEU A 68 -2.26 10.12 8.11
N VAL A 69 -3.59 10.01 8.11
CA VAL A 69 -4.49 10.86 7.30
C VAL A 69 -4.30 12.33 7.66
N ASP A 70 -4.24 12.66 8.94
CA ASP A 70 -4.07 14.04 9.42
C ASP A 70 -2.68 14.59 9.04
N ALA A 71 -1.62 13.78 9.14
CA ALA A 71 -0.27 14.17 8.74
C ALA A 71 -0.15 14.44 7.22
N VAL A 72 -0.83 13.62 6.41
CA VAL A 72 -0.93 13.82 4.96
C VAL A 72 -1.74 15.09 4.64
N GLN A 73 -2.90 15.25 5.29
CA GLN A 73 -3.77 16.42 5.11
C GLN A 73 -3.06 17.72 5.50
N SER A 74 -2.26 17.71 6.57
CA SER A 74 -1.54 18.88 7.05
C SER A 74 -0.21 19.12 6.32
N GLY A 75 0.14 18.32 5.31
CA GLY A 75 1.42 18.41 4.59
C GLY A 75 2.66 18.05 5.44
N LYS A 76 2.48 17.50 6.65
CA LYS A 76 3.57 17.12 7.56
C LYS A 76 4.15 15.75 7.25
N ALA A 77 3.49 14.97 6.39
CA ALA A 77 3.95 13.64 5.96
C ALA A 77 5.38 13.67 5.37
N SER A 78 5.74 14.70 4.60
CA SER A 78 7.09 14.84 4.04
C SER A 78 8.16 15.01 5.11
N GLY A 79 7.86 15.74 6.19
CA GLY A 79 8.76 15.88 7.35
C GLY A 79 8.95 14.56 8.13
N LEU A 80 8.06 13.59 7.93
CA LEU A 80 8.15 12.24 8.49
C LEU A 80 8.85 11.25 7.54
N GLY A 81 9.23 11.68 6.33
CA GLY A 81 9.81 10.82 5.30
C GLY A 81 8.78 9.91 4.61
N VAL A 82 7.48 10.24 4.70
CA VAL A 82 6.40 9.41 4.15
C VAL A 82 5.97 9.97 2.80
N SER A 83 6.17 9.19 1.73
CA SER A 83 5.63 9.52 0.42
C SER A 83 4.12 9.25 0.35
N HIS A 84 3.40 10.00 -0.49
CA HIS A 84 1.97 9.76 -0.72
C HIS A 84 1.70 8.36 -1.29
N THR A 85 2.60 7.85 -2.13
CA THR A 85 2.56 6.47 -2.66
C THR A 85 2.63 5.45 -1.53
N ALA A 86 3.60 5.60 -0.61
CA ALA A 86 3.76 4.67 0.49
C ALA A 86 2.58 4.75 1.48
N ALA A 87 2.08 5.96 1.76
CA ALA A 87 0.89 6.16 2.58
C ALA A 87 -0.36 5.50 1.95
N ALA A 88 -0.54 5.65 0.63
CA ALA A 88 -1.62 4.99 -0.10
C ALA A 88 -1.50 3.46 -0.03
N THR A 89 -0.33 2.91 -0.36
CA THR A 89 -0.05 1.47 -0.33
C THR A 89 -0.34 0.88 1.05
N ALA A 90 0.16 1.53 2.10
CA ALA A 90 -0.07 1.10 3.46
C ALA A 90 -1.56 1.11 3.81
N ALA A 91 -2.25 2.21 3.57
CA ALA A 91 -3.65 2.34 3.89
C ALA A 91 -4.51 1.29 3.17
N LEU A 92 -4.21 0.98 1.91
CA LEU A 92 -4.86 -0.09 1.16
C LEU A 92 -4.63 -1.48 1.78
N ARG A 93 -3.39 -1.80 2.17
CA ARG A 93 -3.07 -3.07 2.82
C ARG A 93 -3.74 -3.24 4.18
N LEU A 94 -3.97 -2.13 4.90
CA LEU A 94 -4.68 -2.18 6.18
C LEU A 94 -6.14 -2.63 6.05
N LEU A 95 -6.75 -2.61 4.86
CA LEU A 95 -8.09 -3.18 4.64
C LEU A 95 -8.13 -4.67 4.96
N GLU A 96 -7.02 -5.37 4.79
CA GLU A 96 -6.91 -6.81 5.09
C GLU A 96 -7.13 -7.08 6.58
N PHE A 97 -6.76 -6.15 7.46
CA PHE A 97 -6.91 -6.29 8.90
C PHE A 97 -8.23 -5.73 9.43
N ASN A 98 -8.73 -4.67 8.80
CA ASN A 98 -9.95 -4.03 9.25
C ASN A 98 -10.77 -3.49 8.06
N PRO A 99 -11.82 -4.21 7.63
CA PRO A 99 -12.66 -3.76 6.51
C PRO A 99 -13.43 -2.46 6.80
N ASN A 100 -13.57 -2.08 8.07
CA ASN A 100 -14.28 -0.88 8.49
C ASN A 100 -13.50 0.43 8.24
N ILE A 101 -12.23 0.36 7.80
CA ILE A 101 -11.43 1.57 7.50
C ILE A 101 -11.85 2.26 6.19
N SER A 102 -12.83 1.71 5.48
CA SER A 102 -13.28 2.24 4.17
C SER A 102 -13.58 3.74 4.18
N ARG A 103 -14.16 4.28 5.27
CA ARG A 103 -14.41 5.75 5.41
C ARG A 103 -13.12 6.56 5.57
N LEU A 104 -12.14 6.04 6.31
CA LEU A 104 -10.84 6.68 6.50
C LEU A 104 -10.04 6.69 5.18
N LEU A 105 -10.14 5.62 4.39
CA LEU A 105 -9.55 5.58 3.05
C LEU A 105 -10.17 6.58 2.10
N GLN A 106 -11.49 6.70 2.09
CA GLN A 106 -12.17 7.72 1.30
C GLN A 106 -11.71 9.12 1.69
N ARG A 107 -11.51 9.39 2.99
CA ARG A 107 -10.95 10.66 3.46
C ARG A 107 -9.50 10.84 3.01
N LEU A 108 -8.65 9.81 3.13
CA LEU A 108 -7.27 9.84 2.65
C LEU A 108 -7.20 10.20 1.16
N PHE A 109 -7.98 9.52 0.31
CA PHE A 109 -8.01 9.74 -1.14
C PHE A 109 -8.70 11.05 -1.58
N ARG A 110 -9.23 11.86 -0.65
CA ARG A 110 -9.56 13.27 -0.93
C ARG A 110 -8.33 14.17 -0.89
N HIS A 111 -7.28 13.74 -0.19
CA HIS A 111 -6.07 14.53 0.06
C HIS A 111 -4.87 14.02 -0.74
N ILE A 112 -4.90 12.76 -1.18
CA ILE A 112 -3.90 12.20 -2.08
C ILE A 112 -4.54 11.75 -3.38
N GLN A 113 -3.75 11.76 -4.46
CA GLN A 113 -4.17 11.25 -5.74
C GLN A 113 -4.60 9.78 -5.64
N CYS A 114 -5.63 9.41 -6.42
CA CYS A 114 -6.06 8.02 -6.55
C CYS A 114 -4.86 7.12 -6.92
N PRO A 115 -4.69 5.94 -6.27
CA PRO A 115 -3.60 5.00 -6.53
C PRO A 115 -3.37 4.73 -8.03
N LEU A 116 -4.45 4.50 -8.78
CA LEU A 116 -4.38 4.21 -10.20
C LEU A 116 -3.90 5.42 -11.01
N ALA A 117 -4.29 6.63 -10.61
CA ALA A 117 -3.85 7.84 -11.28
C ALA A 117 -2.37 8.11 -11.00
N THR A 118 -1.90 7.80 -9.79
CA THR A 118 -0.47 7.83 -9.44
C THR A 118 0.33 6.86 -10.30
N LEU A 119 -0.14 5.62 -10.48
CA LEU A 119 0.49 4.63 -11.36
C LEU A 119 0.54 5.11 -12.82
N VAL A 120 -0.56 5.64 -13.36
CA VAL A 120 -0.60 6.18 -14.73
C VAL A 120 0.38 7.33 -14.91
N SER A 121 0.50 8.25 -13.95
CA SER A 121 1.48 9.35 -14.05
C SER A 121 2.92 8.87 -13.90
N ALA A 122 3.15 7.86 -13.06
CA ALA A 122 4.50 7.37 -12.76
C ALA A 122 5.12 6.60 -13.94
N GLN A 123 4.30 6.12 -14.88
CA GLN A 123 4.74 5.57 -16.16
C GLN A 123 5.68 6.52 -16.93
N GLN A 124 5.55 7.84 -16.74
CA GLN A 124 6.35 8.85 -17.44
C GLN A 124 7.71 9.15 -16.78
N GLN A 125 7.96 8.64 -15.56
CA GLN A 125 9.16 8.94 -14.76
C GLN A 125 10.01 7.67 -14.59
N GLN A 126 10.91 7.43 -15.54
CA GLN A 126 11.43 6.09 -15.83
C GLN A 126 12.85 5.77 -15.29
N GLN A 127 13.32 6.41 -14.21
CA GLN A 127 14.75 6.34 -13.84
C GLN A 127 15.11 5.74 -12.47
N ASP A 128 14.16 5.43 -11.59
CA ASP A 128 14.47 4.93 -10.24
C ASP A 128 13.85 3.54 -9.96
N GLU A 129 14.70 2.58 -9.58
CA GLU A 129 14.34 1.20 -9.26
C GLU A 129 13.53 1.10 -7.96
N ALA A 130 13.85 1.92 -6.96
CA ALA A 130 13.08 1.99 -5.71
C ALA A 130 11.67 2.56 -5.95
N ALA A 131 11.55 3.54 -6.85
CA ALA A 131 10.26 4.08 -7.25
C ALA A 131 9.43 3.04 -8.03
N ALA A 132 10.08 2.19 -8.82
CA ALA A 132 9.42 1.11 -9.55
C ALA A 132 8.84 0.03 -8.61
N GLU A 133 9.60 -0.39 -7.60
CA GLU A 133 9.11 -1.32 -6.59
C GLU A 133 7.91 -0.75 -5.83
N ALA A 134 7.97 0.54 -5.47
CA ALA A 134 6.85 1.22 -4.81
C ALA A 134 5.58 1.26 -5.69
N GLN A 135 5.71 1.42 -7.01
CA GLN A 135 4.59 1.33 -7.96
C GLN A 135 4.00 -0.07 -8.01
N GLU A 136 4.85 -1.10 -8.09
CA GLU A 136 4.43 -2.50 -8.09
C GLU A 136 3.64 -2.86 -6.83
N LEU A 137 4.14 -2.45 -5.67
CA LEU A 137 3.48 -2.66 -4.38
C LEU A 137 2.16 -1.88 -4.26
N LEU A 138 2.11 -0.66 -4.77
CA LEU A 138 0.86 0.11 -4.83
C LEU A 138 -0.18 -0.58 -5.74
N ALA A 139 0.24 -1.12 -6.88
CA ALA A 139 -0.64 -1.84 -7.80
C ALA A 139 -1.22 -3.10 -7.15
N LEU A 140 -0.38 -3.93 -6.52
CA LEU A 140 -0.84 -5.11 -5.79
C LEU A 140 -1.80 -4.74 -4.65
N ALA A 141 -1.48 -3.71 -3.87
CA ALA A 141 -2.34 -3.23 -2.80
C ALA A 141 -3.69 -2.71 -3.32
N ALA A 142 -3.70 -2.02 -4.47
CA ALA A 142 -4.93 -1.55 -5.12
C ALA A 142 -5.81 -2.70 -5.61
N LEU A 143 -5.22 -3.74 -6.23
CA LEU A 143 -5.94 -4.95 -6.63
C LEU A 143 -6.55 -5.65 -5.41
N ARG A 144 -5.75 -5.81 -4.35
CA ARG A 144 -6.21 -6.49 -3.13
C ARG A 144 -7.35 -5.73 -2.46
N ALA A 145 -7.24 -4.41 -2.36
CA ALA A 145 -8.30 -3.56 -1.86
C ALA A 145 -9.58 -3.66 -2.71
N LEU A 146 -9.46 -3.74 -4.03
CA LEU A 146 -10.60 -3.95 -4.93
C LEU A 146 -11.28 -5.30 -4.69
N GLN A 147 -10.51 -6.37 -4.46
CA GLN A 147 -11.06 -7.70 -4.13
C GLN A 147 -11.82 -7.70 -2.80
N LEU A 148 -11.29 -7.01 -1.79
CA LEU A 148 -11.92 -6.91 -0.46
C LEU A 148 -13.14 -6.00 -0.46
N ASN A 149 -13.10 -4.93 -1.24
CA ASN A 149 -14.19 -3.97 -1.33
C ASN A 149 -14.37 -3.48 -2.78
N PRO A 150 -15.17 -4.19 -3.59
CA PRO A 150 -15.39 -3.86 -5.01
C PRO A 150 -15.92 -2.45 -5.25
N ARG A 151 -16.61 -1.85 -4.26
CA ARG A 151 -17.13 -0.48 -4.34
C ARG A 151 -16.02 0.57 -4.47
N LEU A 152 -14.79 0.27 -4.02
CA LEU A 152 -13.63 1.14 -4.21
C LEU A 152 -13.31 1.33 -5.71
N GLY A 153 -13.54 0.30 -6.52
CA GLY A 153 -13.34 0.36 -7.97
C GLY A 153 -14.17 1.44 -8.67
N LEU A 154 -15.39 1.70 -8.16
CA LEU A 154 -16.24 2.78 -8.65
C LEU A 154 -15.67 4.16 -8.31
N THR A 155 -15.05 4.30 -7.13
CA THR A 155 -14.46 5.57 -6.69
C THR A 155 -13.16 5.92 -7.43
N TRP A 156 -12.43 4.91 -7.91
CA TRP A 156 -11.13 5.10 -8.55
C TRP A 156 -11.19 5.35 -10.05
N ARG A 157 -12.36 5.64 -10.60
CA ARG A 157 -12.63 5.85 -12.05
C ARG A 157 -12.20 4.63 -12.88
N GLY A 158 -13.15 3.75 -13.19
CA GLY A 158 -12.91 2.49 -13.92
C GLY A 158 -12.02 2.61 -15.16
N ALA A 159 -12.07 3.74 -15.89
CA ALA A 159 -11.21 4.01 -17.05
C ALA A 159 -9.69 3.98 -16.76
N LEU A 160 -9.26 4.24 -15.52
CA LEU A 160 -7.84 4.20 -15.16
C LEU A 160 -7.27 2.78 -15.19
N TRP A 161 -8.09 1.77 -14.88
CA TRP A 161 -7.67 0.36 -14.98
C TRP A 161 -7.29 -0.02 -16.42
N PHE A 162 -8.06 0.45 -17.41
CA PHE A 162 -7.73 0.21 -18.82
C PHE A 162 -6.45 0.93 -19.27
N ARG A 163 -6.18 2.13 -18.74
CA ARG A 163 -4.92 2.84 -19.04
C ARG A 163 -3.69 2.09 -18.54
N LEU A 164 -3.80 1.37 -17.41
CA LEU A 164 -2.72 0.57 -16.86
C LEU A 164 -2.36 -0.66 -17.71
N LEU A 165 -3.20 -1.07 -18.67
CA LEU A 165 -2.83 -2.11 -19.64
C LEU A 165 -1.63 -1.71 -20.49
N ASN A 166 -1.44 -0.41 -20.73
CA ASN A 166 -0.30 0.11 -21.47
C ASN A 166 0.90 0.44 -20.58
N HIS A 167 0.89 0.04 -19.30
CA HIS A 167 1.96 0.36 -18.37
C HIS A 167 3.27 -0.38 -18.73
N THR A 168 4.42 0.27 -18.56
CA THR A 168 5.72 -0.32 -18.92
C THR A 168 6.06 -1.55 -18.07
N ARG A 169 5.61 -1.57 -16.81
CA ARG A 169 5.85 -2.67 -15.86
C ARG A 169 4.90 -3.87 -16.07
N PRO A 170 5.43 -5.09 -16.28
CA PRO A 170 4.61 -6.30 -16.44
C PRO A 170 3.65 -6.58 -15.28
N LEU A 171 4.10 -6.42 -14.03
CA LEU A 171 3.25 -6.68 -12.86
C LEU A 171 2.07 -5.71 -12.78
N VAL A 172 2.27 -4.44 -13.13
CA VAL A 172 1.19 -3.45 -13.16
C VAL A 172 0.17 -3.79 -14.25
N ARG A 173 0.62 -4.26 -15.42
CA ARG A 173 -0.28 -4.76 -16.48
C ARG A 173 -1.05 -6.00 -16.03
N TRP A 174 -0.39 -6.94 -15.35
CA TRP A 174 -1.04 -8.12 -14.77
C TRP A 174 -2.13 -7.73 -13.77
N VAL A 175 -1.81 -6.80 -12.87
CA VAL A 175 -2.75 -6.20 -11.91
C VAL A 175 -3.92 -5.54 -12.64
N ALA A 176 -3.65 -4.82 -13.73
CA ALA A 176 -4.67 -4.15 -14.51
C ALA A 176 -5.68 -5.14 -15.12
N VAL A 177 -5.20 -6.23 -15.73
CA VAL A 177 -6.04 -7.30 -16.28
C VAL A 177 -6.92 -7.91 -15.18
N ARG A 178 -6.34 -8.23 -14.01
CA ARG A 178 -7.08 -8.77 -12.86
C ARG A 178 -8.14 -7.80 -12.35
N GLY A 179 -7.81 -6.51 -12.26
CA GLY A 179 -8.74 -5.48 -11.83
C GLY A 179 -9.91 -5.30 -12.80
N ILE A 180 -9.64 -5.27 -14.11
CA ILE A 180 -10.67 -5.20 -15.15
C ILE A 180 -11.59 -6.42 -15.09
N ALA A 181 -11.02 -7.62 -14.93
CA ALA A 181 -11.80 -8.85 -14.82
C ALA A 181 -12.78 -8.80 -13.64
N LEU A 182 -12.33 -8.32 -12.48
CA LEU A 182 -13.19 -8.13 -11.30
C LEU A 182 -14.28 -7.07 -11.53
N LEU A 183 -13.96 -5.96 -12.19
CA LEU A 183 -14.92 -4.88 -12.43
C LEU A 183 -15.99 -5.25 -13.45
N LEU A 184 -15.64 -6.00 -14.48
CA LEU A 184 -16.54 -6.39 -15.55
C LEU A 184 -17.18 -7.78 -15.36
N GLY A 185 -16.77 -8.53 -14.33
CA GLY A 185 -17.22 -9.91 -14.13
C GLY A 185 -16.83 -10.83 -15.28
N LEU A 186 -15.60 -10.70 -15.79
CA LEU A 186 -15.12 -11.53 -16.90
C LEU A 186 -14.98 -13.00 -16.45
N SER A 187 -15.25 -13.93 -17.36
CA SER A 187 -14.96 -15.34 -17.14
C SER A 187 -13.45 -15.59 -17.13
N ASP A 188 -13.02 -16.70 -16.52
CA ASP A 188 -11.61 -17.09 -16.47
C ASP A 188 -10.99 -17.21 -17.86
N ALA A 189 -11.74 -17.72 -18.84
CA ALA A 189 -11.28 -17.83 -20.23
C ALA A 189 -11.01 -16.46 -20.88
N LEU A 190 -11.89 -15.49 -20.67
CA LEU A 190 -11.70 -14.12 -21.17
C LEU A 190 -10.56 -13.41 -20.45
N GLN A 191 -10.44 -13.62 -19.15
CA GLN A 191 -9.33 -13.08 -18.37
C GLN A 191 -7.99 -13.66 -18.85
N GLN A 192 -7.88 -14.97 -19.06
CA GLN A 192 -6.68 -15.62 -19.59
C GLN A 192 -6.32 -15.09 -20.99
N ARG A 193 -7.31 -14.94 -21.87
CA ARG A 193 -7.09 -14.39 -23.21
C ARG A 193 -6.58 -12.94 -23.16
N LEU A 194 -7.21 -12.10 -22.32
CA LEU A 194 -6.75 -10.72 -22.12
C LEU A 194 -5.35 -10.68 -21.52
N MET A 195 -5.04 -11.58 -20.59
CA MET A 195 -3.73 -11.70 -19.98
C MET A 195 -2.63 -12.05 -21.00
N GLN A 196 -2.89 -13.03 -21.88
CA GLN A 196 -1.99 -13.43 -22.98
C GLN A 196 -1.79 -12.34 -24.04
N GLN A 197 -2.78 -11.46 -24.22
CA GLN A 197 -2.64 -10.31 -25.13
C GLN A 197 -1.73 -9.22 -24.57
N GLN A 198 -1.58 -9.14 -23.24
CA GLN A 198 -0.89 -8.05 -22.57
C GLN A 198 0.52 -8.41 -22.12
N LEU A 199 0.82 -9.70 -21.91
CA LEU A 199 2.06 -10.16 -21.33
C LEU A 199 2.58 -11.40 -22.06
N SER A 200 3.89 -11.48 -22.25
CA SER A 200 4.54 -12.72 -22.68
C SER A 200 4.49 -13.77 -21.57
N GLU A 201 4.67 -15.04 -21.92
CA GLU A 201 4.64 -16.15 -20.95
C GLU A 201 5.68 -15.97 -19.83
N GLU A 202 6.90 -15.54 -20.17
CA GLU A 202 7.96 -15.23 -19.19
C GLU A 202 7.55 -14.10 -18.23
N GLN A 203 6.92 -13.04 -18.76
CA GLN A 203 6.43 -11.92 -17.96
C GLN A 203 5.29 -12.35 -17.03
N LEU A 204 4.47 -13.32 -17.45
CA LEU A 204 3.40 -13.87 -16.64
C LEU A 204 3.92 -14.69 -15.48
N VAL A 205 4.88 -15.57 -15.73
CA VAL A 205 5.51 -16.37 -14.67
C VAL A 205 6.18 -15.46 -13.65
N ALA A 206 6.97 -14.48 -14.11
CA ALA A 206 7.63 -13.51 -13.24
C ALA A 206 6.64 -12.69 -12.38
N ALA A 207 5.51 -12.28 -12.96
CA ALA A 207 4.48 -11.53 -12.26
C ALA A 207 3.70 -12.39 -11.23
N GLN A 208 3.59 -13.70 -11.45
CA GLN A 208 2.87 -14.61 -10.54
C GLN A 208 3.71 -15.09 -9.37
N MET A 209 5.04 -15.10 -9.50
CA MET A 209 5.94 -15.53 -8.42
C MET A 209 6.23 -14.45 -7.37
N ARG A 210 5.72 -13.22 -7.56
CA ARG A 210 5.83 -12.12 -6.60
C ARG A 210 4.54 -11.96 -5.78
#